data_AF-A0A5T1E7Z4-F1
#
_entry.id   AF-A0A5T1E7Z4-F1
#
_cell.length_a   1.000
_cell.length_b   1.000
_cell.length_c   1.000
_cell.angle_alpha   90.00
_cell.angle_beta   90.00
_cell.angle_gamma   90.00
#
_symmetry.space_group_name_H-M   'P 1'
#
loop_
_entity.id
_entity.type
_entity.pdbx_description
1 polymer ?
#
loop_
_entity_poly.entity_id
_entity_poly.type
_entity_poly.pdbx_seq_one_letter_code
_entity_poly.pdbx_strand_id
1 'polypeptide(L)' 'TENYYKNTGGFGLKEHELLCNLLKNIKGKFMLSYNDCELIRELYKDFNIKELKVRYSLNNNVLKRKESKELLIMNF' A
#
# COMPACT_ATOMS: atom_id res chain seq x y z
N THR A 1 8.64 4.86 10.49
CA THR A 1 7.96 4.40 9.26
C THR A 1 6.56 3.84 9.54
N GLU A 2 6.09 3.75 10.78
CA GLU A 2 4.78 3.15 11.13
C GLU A 2 3.59 4.12 11.28
N ASN A 3 3.81 5.44 11.29
CA ASN A 3 2.75 6.40 11.64
C ASN A 3 1.71 6.67 10.54
N TYR A 4 1.91 6.20 9.31
CA TYR A 4 1.01 6.51 8.20
C TYR A 4 -0.36 5.82 8.32
N TYR A 5 -0.40 4.63 8.93
CA TYR A 5 -1.62 3.81 9.09
C TYR A 5 -2.12 3.75 10.53
N LYS A 6 -1.52 4.51 11.44
CA LYS A 6 -2.01 4.74 12.81
C LYS A 6 -3.04 5.89 12.81
N ASN A 7 -4.01 5.84 11.90
CA ASN A 7 -4.96 6.92 11.71
C ASN A 7 -6.10 6.82 12.75
N THR A 8 -6.19 7.80 13.65
CA THR A 8 -7.20 7.89 14.72
C THR A 8 -8.61 8.24 14.21
N GLY A 9 -8.77 8.48 12.90
CA GLY A 9 -9.99 8.97 12.26
C GLY A 9 -10.90 7.91 11.61
N GLY A 10 -10.62 6.61 11.77
CA GLY A 10 -11.55 5.53 11.39
C GLY A 10 -11.04 4.50 10.37
N PHE A 11 -9.78 4.59 9.92
CA PHE A 11 -9.14 3.57 9.09
C PHE A 11 -7.75 3.24 9.65
N GLY A 12 -7.75 2.36 10.64
CA GLY A 12 -6.55 1.87 11.30
C GLY A 12 -6.27 0.41 10.96
N LEU A 13 -5.46 -0.23 11.80
CA LEU A 13 -4.94 -1.58 11.57
C LEU A 13 -6.05 -2.62 11.37
N LYS A 14 -7.13 -2.53 12.16
CA LYS A 14 -8.28 -3.46 12.08
C LYS A 14 -9.00 -3.36 10.74
N GLU A 15 -9.16 -2.15 10.21
CA GLU A 15 -9.81 -1.93 8.92
C GLU A 15 -8.95 -2.45 7.77
N HIS A 16 -7.62 -2.35 7.88
CA HIS A 16 -6.69 -2.96 6.92
C HIS A 16 -6.77 -4.50 6.94
N GLU A 17 -6.86 -5.12 8.12
CA GLU A 17 -7.05 -6.57 8.26
C GLU A 17 -8.39 -7.02 7.67
N LEU A 18 -9.47 -6.29 7.96
CA LEU A 18 -10.80 -6.57 7.42
C LEU A 18 -10.80 -6.49 5.89
N LEU A 19 -10.20 -5.42 5.34
CA LEU A 19 -10.06 -5.26 3.89
C LEU A 19 -9.27 -6.41 3.26
N CYS A 20 -8.14 -6.81 3.86
CA CYS A 20 -7.35 -7.93 3.37
C CYS A 20 -8.17 -9.22 3.34
N ASN A 21 -8.93 -9.51 4.40
CA ASN A 21 -9.79 -10.69 4.47
C ASN A 21 -10.92 -10.66 3.43
N LEU A 22 -11.50 -9.49 3.16
CA LEU A 22 -12.50 -9.33 2.09
C LEU A 22 -11.89 -9.58 0.71
N LEU A 23 -10.70 -9.03 0.46
CA LEU A 23 -9.97 -9.20 -0.80
C LEU A 23 -9.46 -10.63 -1.01
N LYS A 24 -9.17 -11.38 0.05
CA LYS A 24 -8.86 -12.83 -0.04
C LYS A 24 -10.03 -13.65 -0.58
N ASN A 25 -11.27 -13.23 -0.31
CA ASN A 25 -12.48 -13.96 -0.68
C ASN A 25 -13.18 -13.40 -1.93
N ILE A 26 -12.62 -12.38 -2.56
CA ILE A 26 -13.24 -11.75 -3.73
C ILE A 26 -13.11 -12.67 -4.95
N LYS A 27 -14.21 -12.87 -5.67
CA LYS A 27 -14.22 -13.66 -6.91
C LYS A 27 -13.68 -12.87 -8.12
N GLY A 28 -13.62 -11.54 -8.00
CA GLY A 28 -13.12 -10.65 -9.04
C GLY A 28 -11.60 -10.48 -8.99
N LYS A 29 -11.04 -9.92 -10.06
CA LYS A 29 -9.65 -9.44 -10.04
C LYS A 29 -9.59 -8.10 -9.31
N PHE A 30 -8.60 -7.92 -8.45
CA PHE A 30 -8.35 -6.64 -7.81
C PHE A 30 -6.90 -6.20 -8.00
N MET A 31 -6.71 -4.89 -7.94
CA MET A 31 -5.41 -4.24 -7.89
C MET A 31 -5.48 -3.12 -6.87
N LEU A 32 -4.56 -3.14 -5.91
CA LEU A 32 -4.52 -2.20 -4.79
C LEU A 32 -3.16 -1.53 -4.73
N SER A 33 -3.17 -0.20 -4.60
CA SER A 33 -1.98 0.62 -4.45
C SER A 33 -1.81 1.00 -2.98
N TYR A 34 -0.65 0.72 -2.40
CA TYR A 34 -0.28 1.10 -1.04
C TYR A 34 1.10 1.76 -0.99
N ASN A 35 1.36 2.49 0.09
CA ASN A 35 2.73 2.89 0.40
C ASN A 35 3.51 1.69 0.91
N ASP A 36 4.82 1.67 0.63
CA ASP A 36 5.71 0.63 1.14
C ASP A 36 5.88 0.76 2.66
N CYS A 37 5.22 -0.13 3.39
CA CYS A 37 5.40 -0.31 4.82
C CYS A 37 5.35 -1.79 5.19
N GLU A 38 6.02 -2.14 6.29
CA GLU A 38 6.15 -3.52 6.77
C GLU A 38 4.78 -4.15 7.03
N LEU A 39 3.85 -3.41 7.66
CA LEU A 39 2.50 -3.88 7.95
C LEU A 39 1.75 -4.36 6.69
N ILE A 40 1.79 -3.57 5.61
CA ILE A 40 1.09 -3.93 4.37
C ILE A 40 1.78 -5.11 3.68
N ARG A 41 3.13 -5.17 3.70
CA ARG A 41 3.88 -6.31 3.16
C ARG A 41 3.51 -7.60 3.89
N GLU A 42 3.34 -7.56 5.20
CA GLU A 42 2.94 -8.72 6.00
C GLU A 42 1.48 -9.13 5.75
N LEU A 43 0.56 -8.17 5.74
CA LEU A 43 -0.88 -8.43 5.52
C LEU A 43 -1.15 -9.09 4.17
N TYR A 44 -0.45 -8.66 3.13
CA TYR A 44 -0.66 -9.09 1.76
C TYR A 44 0.44 -10.02 1.23
N LYS A 45 1.25 -10.63 2.10
CA LYS A 45 2.38 -11.51 1.71
C LYS A 45 2.01 -12.67 0.79
N ASP A 46 0.74 -13.12 0.85
CA ASP A 46 0.22 -14.23 0.06
C ASP A 46 -0.29 -13.79 -1.33
N PHE A 47 -0.23 -12.49 -1.64
CA PHE A 47 -0.65 -11.90 -2.92
C PHE A 47 0.55 -11.52 -3.79
N ASN A 48 0.28 -11.20 -5.06
CA ASN A 48 1.29 -10.70 -5.97
C ASN A 48 1.61 -9.23 -5.63
N ILE A 49 2.77 -8.99 -5.03
CA ILE A 49 3.26 -7.65 -4.69
C ILE A 49 4.31 -7.21 -5.71
N LYS A 50 4.09 -6.05 -6.33
CA LYS A 50 5.06 -5.39 -7.22
C LYS A 50 5.51 -4.07 -6.59
N GLU A 51 6.81 -3.94 -6.38
CA GLU A 51 7.40 -2.69 -5.90
C GLU A 51 7.48 -1.68 -7.05
N LEU A 52 6.93 -0.48 -6.83
CA LEU A 52 6.99 0.63 -7.77
C LEU A 52 7.76 1.79 -7.15
N LYS A 53 8.74 2.30 -7.87
CA LYS A 53 9.45 3.53 -7.52
C LYS A 53 8.75 4.69 -8.22
N VAL A 54 7.89 5.41 -7.49
CA VAL A 54 7.22 6.57 -8.05
C VAL A 54 8.08 7.80 -7.83
N ARG A 55 8.57 8.35 -8.93
CA ARG A 55 9.19 9.66 -8.97
C ARG A 55 8.09 10.69 -9.16
N TYR A 56 7.65 11.30 -8.07
CA TYR A 56 6.74 12.45 -8.16
C TYR A 56 7.43 13.58 -8.95
N SER A 57 7.00 13.78 -10.19
CA SER A 57 7.58 14.75 -11.14
C SER A 57 7.11 16.18 -10.89
N LEU A 58 6.08 16.37 -10.06
CA LEU A 58 5.41 17.66 -9.79
C LEU A 58 6.16 18.59 -8.81
N ASN A 59 7.46 18.36 -8.57
CA ASN A 59 8.25 19.25 -7.72
C ASN A 59 9.30 20.00 -8.56
N ASN A 60 9.17 21.32 -8.66
CA ASN A 60 10.09 22.21 -9.40
C ASN A 60 11.52 22.23 -8.80
N ASN A 61 11.71 21.60 -7.64
CA ASN A 61 12.98 21.48 -6.94
C ASN A 61 13.59 20.09 -7.12
N VAL A 62 14.55 19.97 -8.04
CA VAL A 62 15.29 18.73 -8.36
C VAL A 62 15.90 18.06 -7.12
N LEU A 63 16.27 18.84 -6.10
CA LEU A 63 16.92 18.37 -4.86
C LEU A 63 15.96 17.77 -3.81
N LYS A 64 14.64 17.98 -3.93
CA LYS A 64 13.61 17.47 -3.00
C LYS A 64 12.66 16.46 -3.65
N ARG A 65 13.11 15.78 -4.72
CA ARG A 65 12.37 14.65 -5.30
C ARG A 65 12.39 13.50 -4.30
N LYS A 66 11.37 13.44 -3.45
CA LYS A 66 11.16 12.35 -2.52
C LYS A 66 10.78 11.12 -3.36
N GLU A 67 11.66 10.15 -3.44
CA GLU A 67 11.32 8.85 -4.02
C GLU A 67 10.35 8.16 -3.06
N SER A 68 9.09 8.08 -3.45
CA SER A 68 8.10 7.30 -2.71
C SER A 68 8.15 5.87 -3.23
N LYS A 69 8.32 4.93 -2.30
CA LYS A 69 8.18 3.50 -2.58
C LYS A 69 6.71 3.15 -2.42
N GLU A 70 6.10 2.67 -3.50
CA GLU A 70 4.73 2.19 -3.52
C GLU A 70 4.72 0.68 -3.79
N LEU A 71 3.70 0.01 -3.29
CA LEU A 71 3.44 -1.41 -3.48
C LEU A 71 2.14 -1.56 -4.24
N LEU A 72 2.21 -2.30 -5.35
CA LEU A 72 1.04 -2.70 -6.11
C LEU A 72 0.71 -4.15 -5.79
N ILE A 73 -0.47 -4.39 -5.24
CA ILE A 73 -0.92 -5.69 -4.74
C ILE A 73 -2.04 -6.20 -5.62
N MET A 74 -1.90 -7.42 -6.13
CA MET A 74 -2.83 -8.02 -7.09
C MET A 74 -3.12 -9.48 -6.73
N ASN A 75 -4.30 -9.98 -7.13
CA ASN A 75 -4.67 -11.40 -7.00
C ASN A 75 -4.58 -12.19 -8.31
N PHE A 76 -3.80 -11.69 -9.28
CA PHE A 76 -3.59 -12.31 -10.59
C PHE A 76 -2.15 -12.13 -11.06
#